data_AF-A0A535C9L0-F1
#
_entry.id   AF-A0A535C9L0-F1
#
_cell.length_a   1.000
_cell.length_b   1.000
_cell.length_c   1.000
_cell.angle_alpha   90.00
_cell.angle_beta   90.00
_cell.angle_gamma   90.00
#
_symmetry.space_group_name_H-M   'P 1'
#
loop_
_entity.id
_entity.type
_entity.pdbx_description
1 polymer ?
#
loop_
_entity_poly.entity_id
_entity_poly.type
_entity_poly.pdbx_seq_one_letter_code
_entity_poly.pdbx_strand_id
1 'polypeptide(L)'
;ARGPIGIAQVTGEVLQHSLADQLFFVGLLSVNLAVLNVLPFPPLDGGRVAVVLLEAVRRRRLPAEREALIYLTGFLVLITLVILISIQDIARLPGS
;
A
#
# COMPACT_ATOMS: atom_id res chain seq x y z
N ALA A 1 -1.64 -13.94 4.99
CA ALA A 1 -2.19 -12.62 4.62
C ALA A 1 -3.21 -12.85 3.51
N ARG A 2 -4.40 -12.23 3.58
CA ARG A 2 -5.29 -12.13 2.42
C ARG A 2 -4.69 -11.00 1.58
N GLY A 3 -4.11 -11.32 0.43
CA GLY A 3 -3.61 -10.28 -0.46
C GLY A 3 -4.78 -9.52 -1.12
N PRO A 4 -4.50 -8.70 -2.14
CA PRO A 4 -5.46 -7.79 -2.75
C PRO A 4 -6.78 -8.48 -3.18
N ILE A 5 -6.69 -9.73 -3.64
CA ILE A 5 -7.84 -10.50 -4.12
C ILE A 5 -8.71 -10.97 -2.95
N GLY A 6 -8.11 -11.41 -1.85
CA GLY A 6 -8.87 -11.78 -0.65
C GLY A 6 -9.59 -10.58 -0.01
N ILE A 7 -9.02 -9.37 -0.12
CA ILE A 7 -9.71 -8.14 0.31
C ILE A 7 -10.92 -7.86 -0.59
N ALA A 8 -10.80 -8.06 -1.91
CA ALA A 8 -11.92 -7.88 -2.84
C ALA A 8 -13.08 -8.86 -2.55
N GLN A 9 -12.78 -10.12 -2.23
CA GLN A 9 -13.78 -11.12 -1.85
C GLN A 9 -14.52 -10.72 -0.57
N VAL A 10 -13.78 -10.36 0.49
CA VAL A 10 -14.38 -9.91 1.77
C VAL A 10 -15.19 -8.64 1.59
N THR A 11 -14.73 -7.73 0.73
CA THR A 11 -15.51 -6.51 0.40
C THR A 11 -16.86 -6.88 -0.22
N GLY A 12 -16.89 -7.83 -1.17
CA GLY A 12 -18.13 -8.30 -1.78
C GLY A 12 -19.12 -8.91 -0.78
N GLU A 13 -18.61 -9.63 0.21
CA GLU A 13 -19.40 -10.17 1.33
C GLU A 13 -19.96 -9.04 2.20
N VAL A 14 -19.11 -8.12 2.67
CA VAL A 14 -19.48 -6.98 3.54
C VAL A 14 -20.54 -6.07 2.91
N LEU A 15 -20.57 -5.92 1.59
CA LEU A 15 -21.60 -5.14 0.90
C LEU A 15 -23.02 -5.72 1.03
N GLN A 16 -23.16 -6.99 1.42
CA GLN A 16 -24.45 -7.60 1.72
C GLN A 16 -24.89 -7.40 3.18
N HIS A 17 -24.02 -6.85 4.04
CA HIS A 17 -24.29 -6.58 5.45
C HIS A 17 -24.83 -5.16 5.69
N SER A 18 -25.10 -4.83 6.96
CA SER A 18 -25.66 -3.54 7.35
C SER A 18 -24.70 -2.37 7.04
N LEU A 19 -25.25 -1.15 6.93
CA LEU A 19 -24.44 0.05 6.71
C LEU A 19 -23.42 0.29 7.84
N ALA A 20 -23.74 -0.13 9.08
CA ALA A 20 -22.81 -0.05 10.20
C ALA A 20 -21.58 -0.95 9.99
N ASP A 21 -21.79 -2.18 9.50
CA ASP A 21 -20.70 -3.13 9.22
C ASP A 21 -19.81 -2.65 8.07
N GLN A 22 -20.42 -2.05 7.04
CA GLN A 22 -19.70 -1.45 5.91
C GLN A 22 -18.81 -0.30 6.37
N LEU A 23 -19.35 0.63 7.18
CA LEU A 23 -18.58 1.75 7.73
C LEU A 23 -17.45 1.28 8.63
N PHE A 24 -17.69 0.25 9.45
CA PHE A 24 -16.66 -0.34 10.29
C PHE A 24 -15.53 -0.96 9.45
N PHE A 25 -15.88 -1.73 8.41
CA PHE A 25 -14.91 -2.33 7.50
C PHE A 25 -14.07 -1.28 6.75
N VAL A 26 -14.72 -0.23 6.20
CA VAL A 26 -14.02 0.88 5.55
C VAL A 26 -13.13 1.63 6.55
N GLY A 27 -13.59 1.83 7.78
CA GLY A 27 -12.79 2.42 8.86
C GLY A 27 -11.54 1.59 9.16
N LEU A 28 -11.69 0.27 9.27
CA LEU A 28 -10.57 -0.65 9.49
C LEU A 28 -9.57 -0.62 8.33
N LEU A 29 -10.05 -0.65 7.08
CA LEU A 29 -9.19 -0.50 5.90
C LEU A 29 -8.44 0.83 5.91
N SER A 30 -9.13 1.93 6.23
CA SER A 30 -8.54 3.27 6.27
C SER A 30 -7.42 3.36 7.30
N VAL A 31 -7.61 2.78 8.49
CA VAL A 31 -6.56 2.72 9.53
C VAL A 31 -5.35 1.90 9.05
N ASN A 32 -5.58 0.75 8.40
CA ASN A 32 -4.48 -0.04 7.84
C ASN A 32 -3.70 0.73 6.76
N LEU A 33 -4.40 1.42 5.87
CA LEU A 33 -3.77 2.26 4.84
C LEU A 33 -2.99 3.43 5.47
N ALA A 34 -3.53 4.06 6.52
CA ALA A 34 -2.83 5.12 7.24
C ALA A 34 -1.52 4.61 7.87
N VAL A 35 -1.55 3.44 8.53
CA VAL A 35 -0.34 2.82 9.10
C VAL A 35 0.68 2.48 8.02
N LEU A 36 0.23 1.89 6.90
CA LEU A 36 1.11 1.58 5.78
C LEU A 36 1.73 2.85 5.17
N ASN A 37 0.93 3.90 4.97
CA ASN A 37 1.40 5.17 4.39
C ASN A 37 2.43 5.89 5.27
N VAL A 38 2.48 5.65 6.58
CA VAL A 38 3.49 6.24 7.47
C VAL A 38 4.87 5.57 7.31
N LEU A 39 4.94 4.37 6.72
CA LEU A 39 6.21 3.68 6.54
C LEU A 39 7.15 4.46 5.62
N PRO A 40 8.47 4.49 5.92
CA PRO A 40 9.48 5.21 5.13
C PRO A 40 9.84 4.44 3.85
N PHE A 41 8.84 4.17 3.00
CA PHE A 41 8.99 3.41 1.76
C PHE A 41 8.48 4.25 0.58
N PRO A 42 9.30 4.56 -0.45
CA PRO A 42 8.81 5.20 -1.68
C PRO A 42 7.90 4.18 -2.41
N PRO A 43 6.67 4.48 -2.84
CA PRO A 43 6.06 5.78 -3.14
C PRO A 43 5.14 6.36 -2.05
N LEU A 44 5.16 5.79 -0.83
CA LEU A 44 4.24 6.14 0.25
C LEU A 44 4.56 7.52 0.84
N ASP A 45 3.57 8.12 1.52
CA ASP A 45 3.68 9.45 2.13
C ASP A 45 4.84 9.54 3.15
N GLY A 46 5.02 8.50 3.96
CA GLY A 46 6.10 8.36 4.92
C GLY A 46 7.48 8.29 4.25
N GLY A 47 7.56 7.79 3.02
CA GLY A 47 8.74 7.87 2.18
C GLY A 47 9.11 9.32 1.83
N ARG A 48 8.11 10.14 1.49
CA ARG A 48 8.32 11.59 1.25
C ARG A 48 8.78 12.31 2.50
N VAL A 49 8.13 12.03 3.62
CA VAL A 49 8.49 12.61 4.92
C VAL A 49 9.93 12.22 5.28
N ALA A 50 10.31 10.95 5.12
CA ALA A 50 11.68 10.49 5.38
C ALA A 50 12.72 11.20 4.50
N VAL A 51 12.42 11.39 3.21
CA VAL A 51 13.27 12.15 2.29
C VAL A 51 13.43 13.60 2.73
N VAL A 52 12.34 14.28 3.05
CA VAL A 52 12.37 15.69 3.52
C VAL A 52 13.13 15.82 4.83
N LEU A 53 12.96 14.88 5.77
CA LEU A 53 13.73 14.83 7.01
C LEU A 53 15.23 14.64 6.73
N LEU A 54 15.57 13.76 5.79
CA LEU A 54 16.96 13.56 5.37
C LEU A 54 17.57 14.83 4.75
N GLU A 55 16.82 15.54 3.91
CA GLU A 55 17.25 16.82 3.32
C GLU A 55 17.43 17.90 4.39
N ALA A 56 16.54 17.95 5.38
CA ALA A 56 16.62 18.89 6.50
C ALA A 56 17.89 18.63 7.34
N VAL A 57 18.20 17.36 7.63
CA VAL A 57 19.43 16.97 8.36
C VAL A 57 20.68 17.25 7.53
N ARG A 58 20.68 16.90 6.23
CA ARG A 58 21.81 17.13 5.32
C ARG A 58 21.98 18.60 4.91
N ARG A 59 20.98 19.45 5.17
CA ARG A 59 20.87 20.83 4.69
C ARG A 59 21.10 20.99 3.18
N ARG A 60 20.85 19.92 2.42
CA ARG A 60 21.02 19.88 0.97
C ARG A 60 19.89 19.05 0.38
N ARG A 61 19.26 19.61 -0.65
CA ARG A 61 18.20 18.93 -1.39
C ARG A 61 18.78 17.79 -2.21
N LEU A 62 18.02 16.72 -2.34
CA LEU A 62 18.31 15.69 -3.30
C LEU A 62 18.09 16.26 -4.72
N PRO A 63 18.96 15.91 -5.68
CA PRO A 63 18.69 16.21 -7.07
C PRO A 63 17.35 15.59 -7.49
N ALA A 64 16.51 16.35 -8.18
CA ALA A 64 15.18 15.92 -8.60
C ALA A 64 15.21 14.58 -9.39
N GLU A 65 16.24 14.37 -10.20
CA GLU A 65 16.47 13.12 -10.93
C GLU A 65 16.65 11.91 -9.99
N ARG A 66 17.39 12.08 -8.90
CA ARG A 66 17.62 10.99 -7.93
C ARG A 66 16.37 10.68 -7.13
N GLU A 67 15.64 11.71 -6.73
CA GLU A 67 14.36 11.52 -6.07
C GLU A 67 13.36 10.80 -7.00
N ALA A 68 13.23 11.24 -8.25
CA ALA A 68 12.37 10.60 -9.23
C ALA A 68 12.75 9.11 -9.44
N LEU A 69 14.04 8.79 -9.52
CA LEU A 69 14.51 7.40 -9.65
C LEU A 69 14.18 6.55 -8.41
N ILE A 70 14.34 7.10 -7.20
CA ILE A 70 13.98 6.41 -5.95
C ILE A 70 12.48 6.09 -5.93
N TYR A 71 11.65 7.07 -6.28
CA TYR A 71 10.19 6.90 -6.32
C TYR A 71 9.76 5.92 -7.40
N LEU A 72 10.31 6.03 -8.61
CA LEU A 72 10.01 5.12 -9.71
C LEU A 72 10.40 3.69 -9.35
N THR A 73 11.60 3.49 -8.79
CA THR A 73 12.09 2.17 -8.39
C THR A 73 11.20 1.59 -7.29
N GLY A 74 10.89 2.37 -6.26
CA GLY A 74 10.00 1.94 -5.18
C GLY A 74 8.60 1.59 -5.67
N PHE A 75 8.04 2.41 -6.57
CA PHE A 75 6.76 2.15 -7.22
C PHE A 75 6.78 0.85 -8.03
N LEU A 76 7.80 0.63 -8.86
CA LEU A 76 7.94 -0.60 -9.67
C LEU A 76 8.07 -1.84 -8.78
N VAL A 77 8.86 -1.76 -7.70
CA VAL A 77 8.99 -2.85 -6.72
C VAL A 77 7.64 -3.15 -6.06
N LEU A 78 6.90 -2.11 -5.65
CA LEU A 78 5.61 -2.27 -5.00
C LEU A 78 4.57 -2.89 -5.94
N ILE A 79 4.46 -2.39 -7.18
CA ILE A 79 3.55 -2.96 -8.19
C ILE A 79 3.92 -4.42 -8.50
N THR A 80 5.22 -4.71 -8.65
CA THR A 80 5.70 -6.08 -8.87
C THR A 80 5.29 -6.99 -7.71
N LEU A 81 5.47 -6.54 -6.45
CA LEU A 81 5.08 -7.29 -5.27
C LEU A 81 3.56 -7.52 -5.23
N VAL A 82 2.76 -6.50 -5.52
CA VAL A 82 1.29 -6.61 -5.59
C VAL A 82 0.87 -7.65 -6.63
N ILE A 83 1.50 -7.65 -7.82
CA ILE A 83 1.23 -8.64 -8.86
C ILE A 83 1.63 -10.04 -8.40
N LEU A 84 2.81 -10.22 -7.82
CA LEU A 84 3.28 -11.52 -7.34
C LEU A 84 2.37 -12.10 -6.25
N ILE A 85 1.97 -11.26 -5.29
CA ILE A 85 1.03 -11.67 -4.24
C ILE A 85 -0.33 -11.99 -4.85
N SER A 86 -0.80 -11.21 -5.83
CA SER A 86 -2.08 -11.49 -6.50
C SER A 86 -2.06 -12.81 -7.27
N ILE A 87 -0.97 -13.15 -7.98
CA ILE A 87 -0.82 -14.45 -8.64
C ILE A 87 -0.81 -15.57 -7.61
N GLN A 88 -0.10 -15.38 -6.50
CA GLN A 88 -0.05 -16.37 -5.42
C GLN A 88 -1.42 -16.55 -4.75
N ASP A 89 -2.18 -15.48 -4.58
CA ASP A 89 -3.55 -15.52 -4.06
C ASP A 89 -4.44 -16.35 -4.99
N ILE A 90 -4.38 -16.12 -6.31
CA ILE A 90 -5.16 -16.90 -7.31
C ILE A 90 -4.77 -18.38 -7.26
N ALA A 91 -3.48 -18.69 -7.23
CA ALA A 91 -3.00 -20.07 -7.18
C ALA A 91 -3.37 -20.81 -5.87
N ARG A 92 -3.65 -20.06 -4.81
CA ARG A 92 -4.10 -20.59 -3.51
C ARG A 92 -5.62 -20.67 -3.38
N LEU A 93 -6.40 -20.11 -4.32
CA LEU A 93 -7.83 -20.36 -4.37
C LEU A 93 -8.02 -21.85 -4.69
N PRO A 94 -8.59 -22.64 -3.77
CA PRO A 94 -8.94 -24.02 -4.09
C PRO A 94 -9.90 -23.97 -5.28
N GLY A 95 -9.54 -24.62 -6.38
CA GLY A 95 -10.45 -24.82 -7.48
C GLY A 95 -11.70 -25.53 -6.94
N SER A 96 -12.80 -24.78 -6.87
CA SER A 96 -14.15 -25.31 -6.89
C SER A 96 -14.57 -25.52 -8.34
#